data_AF-A0A3G2HXY5-F1
#
_entry.id   AF-A0A3G2HXY5-F1
#
_cell.length_a   1.000
_cell.length_b   1.000
_cell.length_c   1.000
_cell.angle_alpha   90.00
_cell.angle_beta   90.00
_cell.angle_gamma   90.00
#
_symmetry.space_group_name_H-M   'P 1'
#
loop_
_entity.id
_entity.type
_entity.pdbx_description
1 polymer ?
#
loop_
_entity_poly.entity_id
_entity_poly.type
_entity_poly.pdbx_seq_one_letter_code
_entity_poly.pdbx_strand_id
1 'polypeptide(L)'
;MTKAPYGTYYTDLYKLGWFNSPQVCKALNVAFDQEPHERQRQIKEKLYAEFGTDSLAKVNPQHFVRTLDGMGLFFTLPTSLKDQLR
;
A
#
# COMPACT_ATOMS: atom_id res chain seq x y z
N MET A 1 21.23 -1.91 16.59
CA MET A 1 21.03 -1.92 15.12
C MET A 1 19.66 -1.34 14.83
N THR A 2 19.59 -0.07 14.48
CA THR A 2 18.38 0.64 14.08
C THR A 2 17.91 0.08 12.74
N LYS A 3 16.97 -0.89 12.77
CA LYS A 3 16.23 -1.28 11.56
C LYS A 3 15.58 0.01 11.04
N ALA A 4 16.03 0.50 9.88
CA ALA A 4 15.40 1.64 9.25
C ALA A 4 13.90 1.33 9.12
N PRO A 5 13.01 2.10 9.77
CA PRO A 5 11.58 1.88 9.59
C PRO A 5 11.31 2.11 8.11
N TYR A 6 10.76 1.12 7.43
CA TYR A 6 10.55 1.14 5.97
C TYR A 6 9.59 2.27 5.52
N GLY A 7 9.11 3.11 6.46
CA GLY A 7 8.19 4.21 6.22
C GLY A 7 8.59 5.15 5.09
N THR A 8 9.88 5.38 4.85
CA THR A 8 10.36 6.22 3.73
C THR A 8 9.95 5.66 2.37
N TYR A 9 9.96 4.35 2.19
CA TYR A 9 9.59 3.67 0.94
C TYR A 9 8.11 3.82 0.61
N TYR A 10 7.26 4.06 1.61
CA TYR A 10 5.81 4.18 1.41
C TYR A 10 5.35 5.62 1.23
N THR A 11 6.23 6.62 1.38
CA THR A 11 5.86 8.04 1.26
C THR A 11 5.25 8.38 -0.10
N ASP A 12 5.71 7.75 -1.17
CA ASP A 12 5.20 7.98 -2.52
C ASP A 12 3.76 7.48 -2.70
N LEU A 13 3.33 6.44 -1.97
CA LEU A 13 1.93 6.00 -1.98
C LEU A 13 0.99 7.12 -1.51
N TYR A 14 1.43 7.89 -0.51
CA TYR A 14 0.68 9.03 0.01
C TYR A 14 0.72 10.21 -0.94
N LYS A 15 1.92 10.59 -1.41
CA LYS A 15 2.11 11.74 -2.31
C LYS A 15 1.38 11.59 -3.64
N LEU A 16 1.36 10.37 -4.18
CA LEU A 16 0.74 10.08 -5.48
C LEU A 16 -0.75 9.72 -5.34
N GLY A 17 -1.32 9.80 -4.13
CA GLY A 17 -2.74 9.51 -3.92
C GLY A 17 -3.13 8.07 -4.21
N TRP A 18 -2.20 7.11 -4.05
CA TRP A 18 -2.43 5.70 -4.36
C TRP A 18 -3.61 5.12 -3.56
N PHE A 19 -3.74 5.51 -2.29
CA PHE A 19 -4.87 5.16 -1.42
C PHE A 19 -6.22 5.76 -1.83
N ASN A 20 -6.27 6.59 -2.87
CA ASN A 20 -7.49 7.11 -3.49
C ASN A 20 -7.65 6.62 -4.93
N SER A 21 -6.87 5.64 -5.38
CA SER A 21 -7.00 5.11 -6.74
C SER A 21 -8.26 4.25 -6.87
N PRO A 22 -9.10 4.47 -7.92
CA PRO A 22 -10.25 3.61 -8.20
C PRO A 22 -9.87 2.13 -8.38
N GLN A 23 -8.69 1.87 -8.96
CA GLN A 23 -8.20 0.51 -9.17
C GLN A 23 -7.87 -0.18 -7.84
N VAL A 24 -7.25 0.56 -6.91
CA VAL A 24 -6.93 0.06 -5.55
C VAL A 24 -8.21 -0.19 -4.77
N CYS A 25 -9.17 0.73 -4.84
CA CYS A 25 -10.48 0.56 -4.21
C CYS A 25 -11.20 -0.70 -4.73
N LYS A 26 -11.20 -0.89 -6.06
CA LYS A 26 -11.80 -2.07 -6.69
C LYS A 26 -11.14 -3.38 -6.23
N ALA A 27 -9.80 -3.44 -6.25
CA ALA A 27 -9.09 -4.66 -5.87
C ALA A 27 -9.29 -5.04 -4.39
N LEU A 28 -9.38 -4.04 -3.52
CA LEU A 28 -9.55 -4.24 -2.08
C LEU A 28 -11.03 -4.23 -1.65
N ASN A 29 -11.97 -4.17 -2.60
CA ASN A 29 -13.41 -4.10 -2.34
C ASN A 29 -13.76 -2.98 -1.34
N VAL A 30 -13.29 -1.77 -1.63
CA VAL A 30 -13.58 -0.52 -0.90
C VAL A 30 -14.45 0.36 -1.79
N ALA A 31 -15.49 0.94 -1.20
CA ALA A 31 -16.46 1.77 -1.90
C ALA A 31 -15.84 3.11 -2.32
N PHE A 32 -15.83 3.41 -3.62
CA PHE A 32 -15.15 4.59 -4.16
C PHE A 32 -15.93 5.89 -3.92
N ASP A 33 -17.22 5.82 -3.68
CA ASP A 33 -18.13 6.94 -3.41
C ASP A 33 -18.01 7.50 -1.98
N GLN A 34 -17.32 6.80 -1.08
CA GLN A 34 -17.03 7.29 0.27
C GLN A 34 -16.07 8.48 0.27
N GLU A 35 -16.06 9.22 1.37
CA GLU A 35 -15.12 10.32 1.59
C GLU A 35 -13.65 9.85 1.45
N PRO A 36 -12.75 10.68 0.89
CA PRO A 36 -11.36 10.29 0.66
C PRO A 36 -10.63 9.76 1.90
N HIS A 37 -10.83 10.39 3.05
CA HIS A 37 -10.18 9.97 4.30
C HIS A 37 -10.66 8.59 4.77
N GLU A 38 -11.94 8.28 4.53
CA GLU A 38 -12.57 7.01 4.89
C GLU A 38 -12.06 5.87 4.01
N ARG A 39 -11.97 6.11 2.69
CA ARG A 39 -11.36 5.15 1.74
C ARG A 39 -9.91 4.84 2.10
N GLN A 40 -9.13 5.88 2.39
CA GLN A 40 -7.74 5.72 2.80
C GLN A 40 -7.60 4.89 4.07
N ARG A 41 -8.49 5.10 5.05
CA ARG A 41 -8.52 4.32 6.29
C ARG A 41 -8.79 2.84 6.01
N GLN A 42 -9.85 2.53 5.26
CA GLN A 42 -10.22 1.14 4.96
C GLN A 42 -9.17 0.40 4.12
N ILE A 43 -8.55 1.08 3.15
CA ILE A 43 -7.45 0.49 2.38
C ILE A 43 -6.28 0.15 3.30
N LYS A 44 -5.90 1.08 4.21
CA LYS A 44 -4.83 0.81 5.18
C LYS A 44 -5.19 -0.35 6.10
N GLU A 45 -6.40 -0.38 6.66
CA GLU A 45 -6.86 -1.46 7.54
C GLU A 45 -6.81 -2.83 6.86
N LYS A 46 -7.23 -2.92 5.60
CA LYS A 46 -7.14 -4.16 4.82
C LYS A 46 -5.70 -4.59 4.58
N LEU A 47 -4.81 -3.66 4.23
CA LEU A 47 -3.39 -3.97 4.07
C LEU A 47 -2.76 -4.40 5.40
N TYR A 48 -3.09 -3.71 6.48
CA TYR A 48 -2.63 -4.02 7.83
C TYR A 48 -3.05 -5.41 8.30
N ALA A 49 -4.31 -5.78 8.03
CA ALA A 49 -4.80 -7.13 8.26
C ALA A 49 -4.04 -8.17 7.43
N GLU A 50 -3.81 -7.92 6.14
CA GLU A 50 -3.06 -8.81 5.25
C GLU A 50 -1.63 -9.07 5.75
N PHE A 51 -0.93 -8.01 6.16
CA PHE A 51 0.45 -8.12 6.63
C PHE A 51 0.57 -8.48 8.12
N GLY A 52 -0.54 -8.62 8.85
CA GLY A 52 -0.54 -8.84 10.30
C GLY A 52 0.17 -7.73 11.08
N THR A 53 -0.02 -6.47 10.69
CA THR A 53 0.68 -5.31 11.25
C THR A 53 -0.25 -4.14 11.50
N ASP A 54 0.18 -3.16 12.28
CA ASP A 54 -0.49 -1.88 12.52
C ASP A 54 0.09 -0.72 11.67
N SER A 55 1.18 -0.97 10.92
CA SER A 55 1.85 0.08 10.15
C SER A 55 2.65 -0.47 8.97
N LEU A 56 2.52 0.17 7.79
CA LEU A 56 3.36 -0.16 6.63
C LEU A 56 4.85 0.00 6.92
N ALA A 57 5.24 0.90 7.83
CA ALA A 57 6.64 1.13 8.18
C ALA A 57 7.32 -0.12 8.79
N LYS A 58 6.54 -1.12 9.23
CA LYS A 58 7.02 -2.41 9.74
C LYS A 58 7.08 -3.49 8.66
N VAL A 59 6.50 -3.26 7.50
CA VAL A 59 6.45 -4.20 6.39
C VAL A 59 7.69 -4.03 5.51
N ASN A 60 8.36 -5.12 5.19
CA ASN A 60 9.45 -5.11 4.23
C ASN A 60 8.91 -4.75 2.82
N PRO A 61 9.45 -3.72 2.14
CA PRO A 61 8.97 -3.28 0.83
C PRO A 61 8.96 -4.38 -0.24
N GLN A 62 9.92 -5.32 -0.21
CA GLN A 62 9.92 -6.46 -1.14
C GLN A 62 8.73 -7.38 -0.91
N HIS A 63 8.43 -7.67 0.37
CA HIS A 63 7.27 -8.47 0.73
C HIS A 63 5.98 -7.74 0.31
N PHE A 64 5.89 -6.44 0.60
CA PHE A 64 4.76 -5.61 0.21
C PHE A 64 4.47 -5.65 -1.29
N VAL A 65 5.50 -5.45 -2.12
CA VAL A 65 5.35 -5.44 -3.58
C VAL A 65 4.92 -6.81 -4.11
N ARG A 66 5.49 -7.90 -3.59
CA ARG A 66 5.10 -9.27 -3.98
C ARG A 66 3.67 -9.61 -3.60
N THR A 67 3.23 -9.23 -2.40
CA THR A 67 1.84 -9.43 -1.96
C THR A 67 0.87 -8.65 -2.86
N LEU A 68 1.19 -7.40 -3.19
CA LEU A 68 0.36 -6.60 -4.09
C LEU A 68 0.38 -7.11 -5.53
N ASP A 69 1.46 -7.73 -5.99
CA ASP A 69 1.48 -8.44 -7.27
C ASP A 69 0.51 -9.63 -7.27
N GLY A 70 0.49 -10.42 -6.21
CA GLY A 70 -0.50 -11.48 -6.00
C GLY A 70 -1.95 -10.98 -5.97
N MET A 71 -2.18 -9.73 -5.58
CA MET A 71 -3.49 -9.06 -5.60
C MET A 71 -3.82 -8.39 -6.94
N GLY A 72 -2.94 -8.45 -7.95
CA GLY A 72 -3.11 -7.76 -9.23
C GLY A 72 -2.92 -6.24 -9.15
N LEU A 73 -2.33 -5.74 -8.06
CA LEU A 73 -2.11 -4.31 -7.79
C LEU A 73 -0.71 -3.83 -8.18
N PHE A 74 0.18 -4.71 -8.66
CA PHE A 74 1.55 -4.35 -9.02
C PHE A 74 1.63 -3.16 -9.97
N PHE A 75 0.78 -3.12 -11.01
CA PHE A 75 0.80 -2.04 -12.00
C PHE A 75 0.45 -0.68 -11.39
N THR A 76 -0.34 -0.66 -10.32
CA THR A 76 -0.75 0.55 -9.61
C THR A 76 0.36 1.14 -8.74
N LEU A 77 1.43 0.39 -8.47
CA LEU A 77 2.51 0.84 -7.59
C LEU A 77 3.41 1.89 -8.26
N PRO A 78 3.93 2.86 -7.48
CA PRO A 78 4.94 3.78 -7.96
C PRO A 78 6.26 3.07 -8.26
N THR A 79 7.03 3.62 -9.20
CA THR A 79 8.31 3.06 -9.65
C THR A 79 9.29 2.86 -8.49
N SER A 80 9.33 3.79 -7.53
CA SER A 80 10.19 3.72 -6.34
C SER A 80 9.97 2.45 -5.49
N LEU A 81 8.74 1.94 -5.44
CA LEU A 81 8.42 0.67 -4.80
C LEU A 81 8.69 -0.52 -5.72
N LYS A 82 8.43 -0.40 -7.03
CA LYS A 82 8.73 -1.48 -7.99
C LYS A 82 10.23 -1.79 -8.06
N ASP A 83 11.08 -0.79 -7.91
CA ASP A 83 12.54 -0.95 -7.86
C ASP A 83 13.02 -1.81 -6.68
N GLN A 84 12.18 -2.04 -5.66
CA GLN A 84 12.52 -2.92 -4.54
C GLN A 84 12.64 -4.40 -4.97
N LEU A 85 12.07 -4.79 -6.11
CA LEU A 85 12.18 -6.16 -6.66
C LEU A 85 13.48 -6.44 -7.41
N ARG A 86 14.27 -5.40 -7.72
CA ARG A 86 15.56 -5.53 -8.41
C ARG A 86 16.65 -5.95 -7.42
#